data_AF-A0A534SV94-F1
#
_entry.id   AF-A0A534SV94-F1
#
_cell.length_a   1.000
_cell.length_b   1.000
_cell.length_c   1.000
_cell.angle_alpha   90.00
_cell.angle_beta   90.00
_cell.angle_gamma   90.00
#
_symmetry.space_group_name_H-M   'P 1'
#
loop_
_entity.id
_entity.type
_entity.pdbx_description
1 polymer ?
#
loop_
_entity_poly.entity_id
_entity_poly.type
_entity_poly.pdbx_seq_one_letter_code
_entity_poly.pdbx_strand_id
1 'polypeptide(L)'
;MSEVVENKQAEDPRRFHNIDLSINGFGLTLVACEHGDMRQFPDGVFIHGDDKTEVPIGQAIVGRRSEVLELYETAMHGRPVFHTGRWSEATLEVCLAILQSAAERREIQMAHQVAAWE
;
A
#
# COMPACT_ATOMS: atom_id res chain seq x y z
N MET A 1 36.40 -46.17 -0.21
CA MET A 1 36.60 -45.09 0.77
C MET A 1 37.30 -43.93 0.07
N SER A 2 36.54 -42.90 -0.29
CA SER A 2 37.07 -41.57 -0.56
C SER A 2 35.91 -40.59 -0.35
N GLU A 3 36.11 -39.68 0.59
CA GLU A 3 35.14 -38.73 1.12
C GLU A 3 34.48 -37.87 0.05
N VAL A 4 33.16 -37.74 0.15
CA VAL A 4 32.39 -36.68 -0.51
C VAL A 4 32.66 -35.40 0.29
N VAL A 5 33.52 -34.53 -0.24
CA VAL A 5 33.73 -33.19 0.31
C VAL A 5 32.48 -32.37 -0.01
N GLU A 6 31.67 -32.13 1.02
CA GLU A 6 30.57 -31.18 1.02
C GLU A 6 31.05 -29.81 0.53
N ASN A 7 30.58 -29.42 -0.66
CA ASN A 7 30.80 -28.09 -1.20
C ASN A 7 29.89 -27.12 -0.44
N LYS A 8 30.39 -26.56 0.67
CA LYS A 8 29.76 -25.40 1.32
C LYS A 8 29.79 -24.24 0.34
N GLN A 9 28.67 -24.03 -0.35
CA GLN A 9 28.40 -22.80 -1.08
C GLN A 9 28.59 -21.64 -0.11
N ALA A 10 29.61 -20.82 -0.35
CA ALA A 10 29.82 -19.58 0.38
C ALA A 10 28.59 -18.69 0.17
N GLU A 11 27.90 -18.36 1.26
CA GLU A 11 26.75 -17.45 1.23
C GLU A 11 27.21 -16.04 0.81
N ASP A 12 26.59 -15.50 -0.24
CA ASP A 12 26.79 -14.11 -0.66
C ASP A 12 26.22 -13.16 0.42
N PRO A 13 27.03 -12.26 1.02
CA PRO A 13 26.58 -11.31 2.02
C PRO A 13 25.56 -10.28 1.51
N ARG A 14 25.23 -10.27 0.21
CA ARG A 14 24.17 -9.44 -0.41
C ARG A 14 22.84 -10.16 -0.59
N ARG A 15 22.67 -11.36 -0.02
CA ARG A 15 21.38 -12.03 0.04
C ARG A 15 20.49 -11.30 1.05
N PHE A 16 19.80 -10.25 0.59
CA PHE A 16 18.67 -9.70 1.31
C PHE A 16 17.73 -10.89 1.56
N HIS A 17 17.60 -11.25 2.84
CA HIS A 17 16.65 -12.28 3.28
C HIS A 17 15.32 -12.06 2.60
N ASN A 18 14.67 -13.15 2.17
CA ASN A 18 13.31 -13.18 1.64
C ASN A 18 12.43 -12.20 2.43
N ILE A 19 12.28 -10.98 1.93
CA ILE A 19 11.32 -10.03 2.45
C ILE A 19 10.00 -10.66 2.03
N ASP A 20 9.17 -10.99 3.01
CA ASP A 20 7.81 -11.40 2.73
C ASP A 20 7.15 -10.25 1.93
N LEU A 21 6.99 -10.49 0.63
CA LEU A 21 6.37 -9.58 -0.32
C LEU A 21 4.84 -9.69 -0.26
N SER A 22 4.29 -10.52 0.64
CA SER A 22 2.86 -10.50 0.90
C SER A 22 2.45 -9.07 1.23
N ILE A 23 1.34 -8.64 0.64
CA ILE A 23 0.72 -7.35 0.95
C ILE A 23 0.52 -7.32 2.47
N ASN A 24 1.31 -6.50 3.16
CA ASN A 24 1.10 -6.09 4.54
C ASN A 24 -0.17 -5.23 4.57
N GLY A 25 -1.31 -5.91 4.55
CA GLY A 25 -2.61 -5.26 4.59
C GLY A 25 -2.80 -4.53 5.91
N PHE A 26 -3.41 -3.33 5.85
CA PHE A 26 -3.87 -2.61 7.04
C PHE A 26 -5.20 -3.20 7.56
N GLY A 27 -5.19 -4.49 7.90
CA GLY A 27 -6.39 -5.24 8.26
C GLY A 27 -7.22 -5.66 7.04
N LEU A 28 -8.54 -5.77 7.20
CA LEU A 28 -9.48 -6.13 6.14
C LEU A 28 -10.02 -4.87 5.46
N THR A 29 -9.78 -4.77 4.15
CA THR A 29 -10.42 -3.77 3.29
C THR A 29 -11.41 -4.46 2.36
N LEU A 30 -12.65 -3.98 2.35
CA LEU A 30 -13.70 -4.38 1.43
C LEU A 30 -14.20 -3.14 0.68
N VAL A 31 -14.31 -3.25 -0.64
CA VAL A 31 -14.84 -2.18 -1.49
C VAL A 31 -16.07 -2.72 -2.20
N ALA A 32 -17.24 -2.22 -1.81
CA ALA A 32 -18.51 -2.60 -2.44
C ALA A 32 -18.76 -1.73 -3.67
N CYS A 33 -18.97 -2.38 -4.82
CA CYS A 33 -19.23 -1.72 -6.10
C CYS A 33 -20.53 -2.24 -6.72
N GLU A 34 -21.05 -1.52 -7.71
CA GLU A 34 -22.31 -1.86 -8.41
C GLU A 34 -22.35 -3.27 -9.02
N HIS A 35 -21.21 -3.82 -9.43
CA HIS A 35 -21.10 -5.12 -10.12
C HIS A 35 -20.34 -6.19 -9.32
N GLY A 36 -20.08 -5.94 -8.04
CA GLY A 36 -19.38 -6.87 -7.18
C GLY A 36 -18.51 -6.22 -6.11
N ASP A 37 -17.99 -7.05 -5.22
CA ASP A 37 -17.16 -6.62 -4.10
C ASP A 37 -15.69 -6.95 -4.33
N MET A 38 -14.80 -6.04 -3.94
CA MET A 38 -13.36 -6.27 -3.98
C MET A 38 -12.80 -6.47 -2.58
N ARG A 39 -11.90 -7.45 -2.45
CA ARG A 39 -11.20 -7.75 -1.20
C ARG A 39 -9.72 -8.02 -1.47
N GLN A 40 -8.84 -7.39 -0.69
CA GLN A 40 -7.41 -7.70 -0.74
C GLN A 40 -7.07 -9.13 -0.26
N PHE A 41 -6.01 -9.71 -0.81
CA PHE A 41 -5.31 -10.90 -0.32
C PHE A 41 -3.79 -10.71 -0.47
N PRO A 42 -2.94 -11.59 0.11
CA PRO A 42 -1.49 -11.42 0.11
C PRO A 42 -0.85 -11.05 -1.24
N ASP A 43 -1.32 -11.65 -2.33
CA ASP A 43 -0.71 -11.47 -3.66
C ASP A 43 -1.60 -10.71 -4.64
N GLY A 44 -2.66 -10.02 -4.16
CA GLY A 44 -3.52 -9.25 -5.05
C GLY A 44 -4.90 -8.89 -4.49
N VAL A 45 -5.90 -8.88 -5.37
CA VAL A 45 -7.29 -8.54 -5.07
C VAL A 45 -8.25 -9.62 -5.59
N PHE A 46 -9.15 -10.10 -4.74
CA PHE A 46 -10.32 -10.86 -5.13
C PHE A 46 -11.40 -9.91 -5.63
N ILE A 47 -12.04 -10.28 -6.75
CA ILE A 47 -13.25 -9.64 -7.26
C ILE A 47 -14.38 -10.67 -7.18
N HIS A 48 -15.42 -10.34 -6.42
CA HIS A 48 -16.62 -11.13 -6.24
C HIS A 48 -17.78 -10.49 -7.02
N GLY A 49 -17.91 -10.82 -8.31
CA GLY A 49 -19.06 -10.44 -9.13
C GLY A 49 -19.95 -11.66 -9.42
N ASP A 50 -20.47 -11.75 -10.64
CA ASP A 50 -21.15 -12.97 -11.12
C ASP A 50 -20.23 -14.21 -11.00
N ASP A 51 -18.95 -14.02 -11.29
CA ASP A 51 -17.88 -14.98 -11.06
C ASP A 51 -16.86 -14.45 -10.05
N LYS A 52 -16.18 -15.37 -9.36
CA LYS A 52 -15.03 -15.03 -8.53
C LYS A 52 -13.77 -14.96 -9.39
N THR A 53 -13.14 -13.80 -9.46
CA THR A 53 -11.87 -13.59 -10.17
C THR A 53 -10.76 -13.18 -9.20
N GLU A 54 -9.53 -13.61 -9.49
CA GLU A 54 -8.32 -13.21 -8.78
C GLU A 54 -7.50 -12.29 -9.68
N VAL A 55 -7.20 -11.09 -9.20
CA VAL A 55 -6.31 -10.14 -9.88
C VAL A 55 -4.99 -10.12 -9.13
N PRO A 56 -3.96 -10.83 -9.62
CA PRO A 56 -2.65 -10.82 -8.98
C PRO A 56 -2.01 -9.45 -9.16
N ILE A 57 -1.41 -8.93 -8.10
CA ILE A 57 -0.55 -7.75 -8.16
C ILE A 57 0.88 -8.28 -8.33
N GLY A 58 1.54 -7.86 -9.42
CA GLY A 58 2.90 -8.29 -9.71
C GLY A 58 3.92 -7.80 -8.67
N GLN A 59 5.21 -8.06 -8.93
CA GLN A 59 6.30 -7.53 -8.10
C GLN A 59 6.35 -6.00 -8.18
N ALA A 60 5.58 -5.33 -7.34
CA ALA A 60 5.63 -3.90 -7.16
C ALA A 60 6.70 -3.55 -6.13
N ILE A 61 7.31 -2.37 -6.29
CA ILE A 61 8.05 -1.77 -5.17
C ILE A 61 6.99 -1.33 -4.16
N VAL A 62 6.90 -2.06 -3.05
CA VAL A 62 5.89 -1.85 -2.01
C VAL A 62 6.51 -1.27 -0.74
N GLY A 63 5.64 -0.71 0.10
CA GLY A 63 6.01 -0.19 1.42
C GLY A 63 6.98 0.98 1.36
N ARG A 64 7.85 1.10 2.35
CA ARG A 64 8.70 2.30 2.54
C ARG A 64 9.58 2.66 1.34
N ARG A 65 9.93 1.67 0.52
CA ARG A 65 10.77 1.92 -0.66
C ARG A 65 10.02 2.74 -1.71
N SER A 66 8.71 2.54 -1.89
CA SER A 66 7.95 3.33 -2.87
C SER A 66 7.83 4.79 -2.44
N GLU A 67 7.60 5.04 -1.16
CA GLU A 67 7.51 6.39 -0.58
C GLU A 67 8.82 7.19 -0.82
N VAL A 68 9.97 6.58 -0.54
CA VAL A 68 11.27 7.24 -0.73
C VAL A 68 11.57 7.47 -2.21
N LEU A 69 11.21 6.52 -3.07
CA LEU A 69 11.39 6.68 -4.52
C LEU A 69 10.53 7.79 -5.07
N GLU A 70 9.27 7.91 -4.65
CA GLU A 70 8.39 9.00 -5.07
C GLU A 70 8.97 10.37 -4.69
N LEU A 71 9.47 10.51 -3.45
CA LEU A 71 10.14 11.73 -3.02
C LEU A 71 11.38 12.04 -3.88
N TYR A 72 12.21 11.02 -4.14
CA TYR A 72 13.40 11.17 -4.97
C TYR A 72 13.05 11.62 -6.39
N GLU A 73 12.08 10.96 -7.03
CA GLU A 73 11.63 11.25 -8.38
C GLU A 73 11.03 12.67 -8.48
N THR A 74 10.28 13.09 -7.48
CA THR A 74 9.74 14.45 -7.42
C THR A 74 10.87 15.48 -7.25
N ALA A 75 11.79 15.25 -6.31
CA ALA A 75 12.83 16.21 -5.98
C ALA A 75 13.92 16.34 -7.06
N MET A 76 14.34 15.22 -7.65
CA MET A 76 15.44 15.18 -8.63
C MET A 76 14.96 15.28 -10.07
N HIS A 77 13.74 14.81 -10.37
CA HIS A 77 13.24 14.71 -11.74
C HIS A 77 11.95 15.51 -11.98
N GLY A 78 11.41 16.19 -10.97
CA GLY A 78 10.23 17.03 -11.11
C GLY A 78 8.97 16.25 -11.48
N ARG A 79 8.93 14.93 -11.21
CA ARG A 79 7.73 14.12 -11.45
C ARG A 79 6.59 14.57 -10.53
N PRO A 80 5.32 14.48 -10.96
CA PRO A 80 4.18 14.70 -10.08
C PRO A 80 4.22 13.75 -8.88
N VAL A 81 3.85 14.28 -7.71
CA VAL A 81 3.73 13.51 -6.47
C VAL A 81 2.26 13.14 -6.25
N PHE A 82 1.99 11.90 -5.87
CA PHE A 82 0.65 11.46 -5.46
C PHE A 82 0.33 12.02 -4.06
N HIS A 83 1.29 11.92 -3.13
CA HIS A 83 1.15 12.38 -1.75
C HIS A 83 1.44 13.89 -1.61
N THR A 84 0.58 14.73 -2.18
CA THR A 84 0.75 16.19 -2.13
C THR A 84 0.54 16.76 -0.72
N GLY A 85 1.03 17.99 -0.49
CA GLY A 85 0.78 18.71 0.77
C GLY A 85 -0.71 18.98 1.03
N ARG A 86 -1.49 19.29 -0.02
CA ARG A 86 -2.94 19.49 0.10
C ARG A 86 -3.68 18.20 0.44
N TRP A 87 -3.28 17.08 -0.17
CA TRP A 87 -3.83 15.76 0.18
C TRP A 87 -3.46 15.35 1.61
N SER A 88 -2.26 15.73 2.08
CA SER A 88 -1.84 15.54 3.46
C SER A 88 -2.66 16.38 4.44
N GLU A 89 -2.96 17.64 4.10
CA GLU A 89 -3.84 18.52 4.88
C GLU A 89 -5.26 17.94 4.97
N ALA A 90 -5.82 17.47 3.85
CA ALA A 90 -7.11 16.80 3.79
C ALA A 90 -7.15 15.54 4.68
N THR A 91 -6.07 14.76 4.70
CA THR A 91 -5.95 13.57 5.56
C THR A 91 -5.90 13.96 7.05
N LEU A 92 -5.15 15.01 7.38
CA LEU A 92 -5.08 15.52 8.76
C LEU A 92 -6.44 16.06 9.23
N GLU A 93 -7.18 16.73 8.36
CA GLU A 93 -8.55 17.19 8.64
C GLU A 93 -9.45 16.01 9.07
N VAL A 94 -9.39 14.87 8.38
CA VAL A 94 -10.15 13.66 8.74
C VAL A 94 -9.79 13.19 10.15
N CYS A 95 -8.49 13.13 10.49
CA CYS A 95 -8.04 12.72 11.82
C CYS A 95 -8.60 13.65 12.92
N LEU A 96 -8.58 14.96 12.70
CA LEU A 96 -9.13 15.94 13.63
C LEU A 96 -10.66 15.85 13.72
N ALA A 97 -11.33 15.64 12.59
CA ALA A 97 -12.78 15.49 12.50
C ALA A 97 -13.28 14.24 13.26
N ILE A 98 -12.52 13.13 13.25
CA ILE A 98 -12.84 11.94 14.05
C ILE A 98 -12.83 12.27 15.55
N LEU A 99 -11.79 12.99 16.02
CA LEU A 99 -11.69 13.40 17.42
C LEU A 99 -12.84 14.35 17.81
N GLN A 100 -13.15 15.32 16.96
CA GLN A 100 -14.23 16.26 17.19
C GLN A 100 -15.60 15.57 17.16
N SER A 101 -15.85 14.68 16.20
CA SER A 101 -17.09 13.91 16.10
C SER A 101 -17.32 13.05 17.34
N ALA A 102 -16.26 12.41 17.85
CA ALA A 102 -16.36 11.61 19.08
C ALA A 102 -16.76 12.46 20.30
N ALA A 103 -16.24 13.68 20.40
CA ALA A 103 -16.56 14.62 21.48
C ALA A 103 -17.98 15.20 21.35
N GLU A 104 -18.37 15.64 20.15
CA GLU A 104 -19.62 16.36 19.91
C GLU A 104 -20.80 15.45 19.55
N ARG A 105 -20.54 14.17 19.26
CA ARG A 105 -21.52 13.16 18.83
C ARG A 105 -22.34 13.58 17.62
N ARG A 106 -21.69 14.24 16.66
CA ARG A 106 -22.29 14.67 15.40
C ARG A 106 -21.34 14.52 14.23
N GLU A 107 -21.91 14.64 13.04
CA GLU A 107 -21.15 14.73 11.81
C GLU A 107 -20.38 16.05 11.73
N ILE A 108 -19.17 15.98 11.19
CA ILE A 108 -18.29 17.12 10.93
C ILE A 108 -18.14 17.27 9.42
N GLN A 109 -18.53 18.43 8.89
CA GLN A 109 -18.36 18.75 7.48
C GLN A 109 -16.90 19.13 7.21
N MET A 110 -16.35 18.59 6.13
CA MET A 110 -14.95 18.81 5.74
C MET A 110 -14.85 19.97 4.74
N ALA A 111 -13.75 20.73 4.80
CA ALA A 111 -13.49 21.92 4.01
C ALA A 111 -12.22 21.84 3.17
N HIS A 112 -11.27 20.96 3.52
CA HIS A 112 -9.95 20.89 2.88
C HIS A 112 -9.78 19.68 1.94
N GLN A 113 -10.86 18.91 1.70
CA GLN A 113 -10.79 17.71 0.84
C GLN A 113 -10.45 18.06 -0.61
N VAL A 114 -9.48 17.33 -1.15
CA VAL A 114 -9.01 17.45 -2.54
C VAL A 114 -8.96 16.08 -3.20
N ALA A 115 -9.03 16.04 -4.53
CA ALA A 115 -8.80 14.81 -5.28
C ALA A 115 -7.37 14.32 -5.06
N ALA A 116 -7.18 13.00 -4.98
CA ALA A 116 -5.87 12.39 -4.85
C ALA A 116 -5.10 12.31 -6.19
N TRP A 117 -5.77 12.61 -7.31
CA TRP A 117 -5.18 12.67 -8.65
C TRP A 117 -5.88 13.76 -9.49
N GLU A 118 -5.09 14.50 -10.27
CA GLU A 118 -5.54 15.45 -11.32
C GLU A 118 -5.00 15.00 -12.68
#